data_AF-A0AAD5ELW6-F1
#
_entry.id   AF-A0AAD5ELW6-F1
#
_cell.length_a   1.000
_cell.length_b   1.000
_cell.length_c   1.000
_cell.angle_alpha   90.00
_cell.angle_beta   90.00
_cell.angle_gamma   90.00
#
_symmetry.space_group_name_H-M   'P 1'
#
loop_
_entity.id
_entity.type
_entity.pdbx_description
1 polymer ?
#
loop_
_entity_poly.entity_id
_entity_poly.type
_entity_poly.pdbx_seq_one_letter_code
_entity_poly.pdbx_strand_id
1 'polypeptide(L)'
;MATTLASLIGQHPTNPIKDTYKQSDSSKPWAKSYPPISRLKVHTSVRGPDSVVANFDAFLDEYDDESLRLGESGYPSNHRKWRLDTEADGIQWFHTEISNIVLGAFANYPTVLQASHEKALSDTRTDQTVDISYSVSQGKERMPLIIGEFKRGLLRRDQWQSGKIEAAQQSVLSRELRGYAHKYNCPHIFCFDNYSFLMLQFRARDKHDIKDAKCEVDCWIFPRQNSQGTPLRYALYRLLVQGFRRCQGLRALDVSLYSVRPSRRNFYNGQPAWKLEDGKSHVSPWGHTRKVDQTYGAFFWTDTDGSTPLLDQNGAPVWDTKAFWESDQGQTDTIVEEDIYGPD
;
A
#
# COMPACT_ATOMS: atom_id res chain seq x y z
N MET A 1 -18.38 -3.21 -21.40
CA MET A 1 -17.33 -2.94 -22.41
C MET A 1 -16.03 -2.65 -21.68
N ALA A 2 -14.89 -2.95 -22.29
CA ALA A 2 -13.60 -2.57 -21.74
C ALA A 2 -13.48 -1.03 -21.71
N THR A 3 -12.75 -0.51 -20.72
CA THR A 3 -12.41 0.92 -20.59
C THR A 3 -11.05 1.03 -19.89
N THR A 4 -10.53 2.23 -19.69
CA THR A 4 -9.27 2.42 -18.96
C THR A 4 -9.45 2.16 -17.46
N LEU A 5 -8.38 1.69 -16.82
CA LEU A 5 -8.38 1.52 -15.38
C LEU A 5 -8.43 2.85 -14.62
N ALA A 6 -7.91 3.94 -15.20
CA ALA A 6 -8.16 5.29 -14.69
C ALA A 6 -9.66 5.54 -14.45
N SER A 7 -10.50 5.19 -15.45
CA SER A 7 -11.95 5.35 -15.36
C SER A 7 -12.56 4.45 -14.29
N LEU A 8 -12.18 3.17 -14.25
CA LEU A 8 -12.76 2.21 -13.31
C LEU A 8 -12.35 2.46 -11.86
N ILE A 9 -11.10 2.86 -11.63
CA ILE A 9 -10.56 3.21 -10.31
C ILE A 9 -11.18 4.52 -9.80
N GLY A 10 -11.50 5.46 -10.70
CA GLY A 10 -12.20 6.70 -10.37
C GLY A 10 -13.70 6.53 -10.06
N GLN A 11 -14.26 5.33 -10.22
CA GLN A 11 -15.69 5.06 -9.99
C GLN A 11 -15.97 4.42 -8.63
N HIS A 12 -17.14 4.72 -8.07
CA HIS A 12 -17.69 4.01 -6.91
C HIS A 12 -18.33 2.69 -7.34
N PRO A 13 -18.29 1.62 -6.52
CA PRO A 13 -19.07 0.41 -6.76
C PRO A 13 -20.58 0.72 -6.82
N THR A 14 -21.27 0.15 -7.79
CA THR A 14 -22.71 0.39 -8.04
C THR A 14 -23.59 -0.81 -7.75
N ASN A 15 -23.01 -1.98 -7.51
CA ASN A 15 -23.77 -3.20 -7.24
C ASN A 15 -24.59 -3.07 -5.94
N PRO A 16 -25.87 -3.46 -5.95
CA PRO A 16 -26.76 -3.35 -4.79
C PRO A 16 -26.32 -4.25 -3.63
N ILE A 17 -26.46 -3.72 -2.41
CA ILE A 17 -25.99 -4.36 -1.19
C ILE A 17 -27.10 -4.34 -0.14
N LYS A 18 -27.31 -5.46 0.54
CA LYS A 18 -28.12 -5.58 1.74
C LYS A 18 -27.21 -5.66 2.97
N ASP A 19 -27.26 -4.62 3.79
CA ASP A 19 -26.55 -4.57 5.06
C ASP A 19 -27.31 -5.32 6.16
N THR A 20 -26.57 -6.02 7.02
CA THR A 20 -27.13 -6.78 8.15
C THR A 20 -26.78 -6.17 9.50
N TYR A 21 -25.83 -5.24 9.54
CA TYR A 21 -25.33 -4.50 10.70
C TYR A 21 -24.81 -5.41 11.83
N LYS A 22 -24.50 -6.67 11.53
CA LYS A 22 -23.83 -7.57 12.47
C LYS A 22 -22.42 -7.07 12.74
N GLN A 23 -21.90 -7.43 13.91
CA GLN A 23 -20.55 -7.06 14.35
C GLN A 23 -19.73 -8.30 14.73
N SER A 24 -18.42 -8.20 14.64
CA SER A 24 -17.44 -9.12 15.24
C SER A 24 -16.59 -8.37 16.26
N ASP A 25 -15.94 -9.12 17.13
CA ASP A 25 -14.93 -8.60 18.06
C ASP A 25 -13.52 -8.83 17.52
N SER A 26 -12.58 -8.01 17.99
CA SER A 26 -11.15 -8.23 17.84
C SER A 26 -10.55 -8.46 19.22
N SER A 27 -9.93 -9.61 19.43
CA SER A 27 -9.14 -9.88 20.63
C SER A 27 -8.10 -10.95 20.33
N LYS A 28 -6.92 -10.51 19.89
CA LYS A 28 -5.76 -11.38 19.69
C LYS A 28 -4.80 -11.25 20.89
N PRO A 29 -4.63 -12.29 21.74
CA PRO A 29 -3.81 -12.18 22.96
C PRO A 29 -2.38 -11.68 22.70
N TRP A 30 -1.77 -12.10 21.59
CA TRP A 30 -0.41 -11.69 21.21
C TRP A 30 -0.28 -10.18 20.95
N ALA A 31 -1.36 -9.52 20.52
CA ALA A 31 -1.36 -8.09 20.21
C ALA A 31 -1.21 -7.21 21.47
N LYS A 32 -1.47 -7.76 22.66
CA LYS A 32 -1.30 -7.03 23.94
C LYS A 32 0.15 -6.56 24.17
N SER A 33 1.13 -7.24 23.55
CA SER A 33 2.54 -6.85 23.59
C SER A 33 2.88 -5.57 22.82
N TYR A 34 1.95 -5.08 21.99
CA TYR A 34 2.12 -3.85 21.22
C TYR A 34 1.40 -2.68 21.90
N PRO A 35 1.98 -1.47 21.87
CA PRO A 35 1.28 -0.28 22.34
C PRO A 35 0.14 0.09 21.36
N PRO A 36 -0.94 0.71 21.86
CA PRO A 36 -2.00 1.22 21.00
C PRO A 36 -1.46 2.35 20.11
N ILE A 37 -2.13 2.60 18.99
CA ILE A 37 -1.79 3.74 18.14
C ILE A 37 -2.33 5.01 18.81
N SER A 38 -1.42 5.94 19.13
CA SER A 38 -1.74 7.17 19.87
C SER A 38 -1.35 8.45 19.12
N ARG A 39 -0.52 8.37 18.08
CA ARG A 39 -0.06 9.51 17.26
C ARG A 39 -0.58 9.39 15.84
N LEU A 40 -1.89 9.60 15.67
CA LEU A 40 -2.55 9.58 14.38
C LEU A 40 -2.46 10.94 13.69
N LYS A 41 -2.10 10.93 12.40
CA LYS A 41 -2.27 12.06 11.48
C LYS A 41 -3.39 11.71 10.52
N VAL A 42 -4.55 12.33 10.69
CA VAL A 42 -5.73 12.04 9.88
C VAL A 42 -5.68 12.85 8.59
N HIS A 43 -5.90 12.17 7.47
CA HIS A 43 -5.83 12.74 6.12
C HIS A 43 -7.15 12.68 5.35
N THR A 44 -8.23 12.25 6.01
CA THR A 44 -9.59 12.34 5.48
C THR A 44 -10.35 13.51 6.08
N SER A 45 -11.31 14.05 5.33
CA SER A 45 -12.21 15.13 5.78
C SER A 45 -13.65 14.79 5.42
N VAL A 46 -14.57 14.95 6.37
CA VAL A 46 -16.01 14.81 6.13
C VAL A 46 -16.55 16.12 5.54
N ARG A 47 -17.15 16.05 4.35
CA ARG A 47 -17.76 17.19 3.65
C ARG A 47 -19.29 17.12 3.60
N GLY A 48 -19.87 15.96 3.95
CA GLY A 48 -21.30 15.73 3.99
C GLY A 48 -21.63 14.29 4.38
N PRO A 49 -22.93 13.91 4.41
CA PRO A 49 -23.38 12.58 4.85
C PRO A 49 -22.71 11.40 4.15
N ASP A 50 -22.47 11.52 2.84
CA ASP A 50 -21.85 10.49 1.99
C ASP A 50 -20.60 11.01 1.25
N SER A 51 -19.92 12.00 1.86
CA SER A 51 -18.73 12.61 1.28
C SER A 51 -17.61 12.67 2.31
N VAL A 52 -16.74 11.67 2.23
CA VAL A 52 -15.42 11.70 2.85
C VAL A 52 -14.37 11.80 1.75
N VAL A 53 -13.62 12.89 1.76
CA VAL A 53 -12.55 13.16 0.80
C VAL A 53 -11.20 12.93 1.47
N ALA A 54 -10.24 12.36 0.75
CA ALA A 54 -8.87 12.21 1.21
C ALA A 54 -7.94 13.26 0.60
N ASN A 55 -7.00 13.69 1.42
CA ASN A 55 -5.73 14.23 0.98
C ASN A 55 -4.69 13.09 0.98
N PHE A 56 -3.82 13.03 -0.03
CA PHE A 56 -2.75 12.04 -0.14
C PHE A 56 -1.33 12.64 -0.04
N ASP A 57 -1.17 13.88 0.43
CA ASP A 57 0.14 14.56 0.59
C ASP A 57 1.14 13.82 1.53
N ALA A 58 0.68 12.84 2.32
CA ALA A 58 1.55 11.98 3.12
C ALA A 58 2.15 10.80 2.33
N PHE A 59 1.62 10.52 1.13
CA PHE A 59 2.24 9.63 0.15
C PHE A 59 3.20 10.41 -0.74
N LEU A 60 4.02 9.70 -1.51
CA LEU A 60 4.74 10.34 -2.59
C LEU A 60 3.75 10.77 -3.68
N ASP A 61 4.18 11.76 -4.46
CA ASP A 61 3.43 12.27 -5.60
C ASP A 61 3.21 11.18 -6.66
N GLU A 62 2.23 11.44 -7.52
CA GLU A 62 2.00 10.62 -8.70
C GLU A 62 3.16 10.85 -9.69
N TYR A 63 3.80 9.77 -10.13
CA TYR A 63 4.92 9.82 -11.07
C TYR A 63 4.48 9.30 -12.45
N ASP A 64 5.33 9.50 -13.45
CA ASP A 64 5.00 9.22 -14.85
C ASP A 64 4.60 7.75 -15.10
N ASP A 65 5.14 6.79 -14.37
CA ASP A 65 4.79 5.36 -14.48
C ASP A 65 3.33 5.04 -14.07
N GLU A 66 2.61 5.98 -13.46
CA GLU A 66 1.17 5.83 -13.24
C GLU A 66 0.36 5.83 -14.53
N SER A 67 0.80 6.58 -15.54
CA SER A 67 0.12 6.58 -16.84
C SER A 67 0.16 5.22 -17.52
N LEU A 68 1.20 4.41 -17.26
CA LEU A 68 1.26 3.02 -17.70
C LEU A 68 0.17 2.20 -17.00
N ARG A 69 0.15 2.21 -15.66
CA ARG A 69 -0.81 1.45 -14.84
C ARG A 69 -2.26 1.83 -15.10
N LEU A 70 -2.55 3.13 -15.16
CA LEU A 70 -3.91 3.66 -15.30
C LEU A 70 -4.40 3.65 -16.75
N GLY A 71 -3.48 3.60 -17.72
CA GLY A 71 -3.76 3.47 -19.15
C GLY A 71 -4.15 2.06 -19.60
N GLU A 72 -3.85 1.04 -18.77
CA GLU A 72 -4.23 -0.35 -19.03
C GLU A 72 -5.75 -0.52 -19.22
N SER A 73 -6.11 -1.51 -20.04
CA SER A 73 -7.49 -1.87 -20.30
C SER A 73 -8.06 -2.72 -19.17
N GLY A 74 -9.27 -2.42 -18.75
CA GLY A 74 -9.97 -3.14 -17.69
C GLY A 74 -11.46 -3.30 -17.95
N TYR A 75 -12.07 -4.18 -17.17
CA TYR A 75 -13.52 -4.43 -17.20
C TYR A 75 -14.14 -4.06 -15.86
N PRO A 76 -15.35 -3.48 -15.84
CA PRO A 76 -16.08 -3.27 -14.60
C PRO A 76 -16.43 -4.61 -13.95
N SER A 77 -16.74 -4.58 -12.65
CA SER A 77 -17.28 -5.73 -11.94
C SER A 77 -18.60 -6.18 -12.59
N ASN A 78 -18.79 -7.50 -12.69
CA ASN A 78 -20.05 -8.06 -13.16
C ASN A 78 -21.19 -7.68 -12.20
N HIS A 79 -22.41 -7.53 -12.73
CA HIS A 79 -23.57 -7.24 -11.89
C HIS A 79 -23.81 -8.35 -10.85
N ARG A 80 -23.93 -7.96 -9.58
CA ARG A 80 -24.19 -8.86 -8.46
C ARG A 80 -25.06 -8.17 -7.40
N LYS A 81 -25.82 -8.96 -6.65
CA LYS A 81 -26.52 -8.53 -5.44
C LYS A 81 -25.78 -9.10 -4.23
N TRP A 82 -25.37 -8.23 -3.33
CA TRP A 82 -24.61 -8.61 -2.14
C TRP A 82 -25.48 -8.61 -0.90
N ARG A 83 -25.18 -9.52 0.03
CA ARG A 83 -25.66 -9.47 1.41
C ARG A 83 -24.46 -9.61 2.33
N LEU A 84 -24.15 -8.58 3.09
CA LEU A 84 -22.96 -8.56 3.95
C LEU A 84 -23.33 -9.03 5.35
N ASP A 85 -23.28 -10.35 5.60
CA ASP A 85 -23.65 -10.98 6.88
C ASP A 85 -22.43 -11.44 7.70
N THR A 86 -21.36 -11.80 7.01
CA THR A 86 -20.12 -12.36 7.56
C THR A 86 -18.89 -11.55 7.15
N GLU A 87 -17.74 -11.85 7.75
CA GLU A 87 -16.45 -11.32 7.29
C GLU A 87 -16.12 -11.82 5.87
N ALA A 88 -16.44 -13.09 5.57
CA ALA A 88 -16.25 -13.69 4.25
C ALA A 88 -17.03 -12.96 3.14
N ASP A 89 -18.28 -12.55 3.41
CA ASP A 89 -19.06 -11.75 2.45
C ASP A 89 -18.37 -10.40 2.16
N GLY A 90 -17.81 -9.79 3.20
CA GLY A 90 -17.01 -8.57 3.13
C GLY A 90 -15.77 -8.70 2.26
N ILE A 91 -15.01 -9.76 2.51
CA ILE A 91 -13.81 -10.14 1.75
C ILE A 91 -14.18 -10.31 0.27
N GLN A 92 -15.20 -11.11 -0.02
CA GLN A 92 -15.62 -11.38 -1.40
C GLN A 92 -16.12 -10.12 -2.13
N TRP A 93 -16.88 -9.27 -1.43
CA TRP A 93 -17.30 -7.97 -1.93
C TRP A 93 -16.10 -7.07 -2.23
N PHE A 94 -15.17 -6.95 -1.28
CA PHE A 94 -13.99 -6.10 -1.43
C PHE A 94 -13.14 -6.56 -2.61
N HIS A 95 -12.93 -7.86 -2.80
CA HIS A 95 -12.20 -8.35 -3.96
C HIS A 95 -12.90 -8.04 -5.26
N THR A 96 -14.19 -8.37 -5.34
CA THR A 96 -14.95 -8.21 -6.59
C THR A 96 -15.10 -6.75 -6.99
N GLU A 97 -15.41 -5.88 -6.04
CA GLU A 97 -15.75 -4.49 -6.31
C GLU A 97 -14.56 -3.55 -6.25
N ILE A 98 -13.53 -3.87 -5.46
CA ILE A 98 -12.39 -2.99 -5.18
C ILE A 98 -11.08 -3.59 -5.69
N SER A 99 -10.55 -4.64 -5.05
CA SER A 99 -9.15 -5.04 -5.28
C SER A 99 -8.92 -5.61 -6.67
N ASN A 100 -9.82 -6.43 -7.23
CA ASN A 100 -9.61 -6.99 -8.57
C ASN A 100 -9.60 -5.92 -9.66
N ILE A 101 -10.37 -4.83 -9.48
CA ILE A 101 -10.35 -3.69 -10.39
C ILE A 101 -9.02 -2.95 -10.28
N VAL A 102 -8.57 -2.69 -9.05
CA VAL A 102 -7.29 -2.00 -8.81
C VAL A 102 -6.10 -2.84 -9.29
N LEU A 103 -6.14 -4.16 -9.10
CA LEU A 103 -5.09 -5.08 -9.53
C LEU A 103 -4.93 -5.17 -11.03
N GLY A 104 -5.96 -4.84 -11.82
CA GLY A 104 -5.79 -4.65 -13.26
C GLY A 104 -4.67 -3.65 -13.57
N ALA A 105 -4.48 -2.64 -12.72
CA ALA A 105 -3.51 -1.55 -12.97
C ALA A 105 -2.09 -2.03 -12.65
N PHE A 106 -2.00 -3.13 -11.91
CA PHE A 106 -0.78 -3.81 -11.52
C PHE A 106 -0.71 -5.18 -12.20
N ALA A 107 -1.24 -5.30 -13.41
CA ALA A 107 -1.07 -6.52 -14.21
C ALA A 107 0.38 -6.63 -14.71
N ASN A 108 0.93 -5.51 -15.18
CA ASN A 108 2.24 -5.45 -15.83
C ASN A 108 3.27 -4.54 -15.10
N TYR A 109 2.83 -3.49 -14.39
CA TYR A 109 3.73 -2.42 -13.92
C TYR A 109 3.66 -2.11 -12.40
N PRO A 110 4.18 -2.97 -11.50
CA PRO A 110 4.56 -4.37 -11.72
C PRO A 110 3.32 -5.26 -11.66
N THR A 111 3.49 -6.52 -12.04
CA THR A 111 2.61 -7.59 -11.60
C THR A 111 2.57 -7.67 -10.07
N VAL A 112 1.39 -7.48 -9.49
CA VAL A 112 1.16 -7.64 -8.05
C VAL A 112 0.51 -8.99 -7.75
N LEU A 113 1.18 -9.78 -6.92
CA LEU A 113 0.64 -11.02 -6.39
C LEU A 113 -0.28 -10.73 -5.19
N GLN A 114 -1.52 -11.18 -5.28
CA GLN A 114 -2.49 -11.22 -4.19
C GLN A 114 -2.49 -12.62 -3.55
N ALA A 115 -2.35 -12.70 -2.23
CA ALA A 115 -2.41 -13.97 -1.49
C ALA A 115 -3.29 -13.85 -0.24
N SER A 116 -4.19 -14.82 -0.06
CA SER A 116 -5.11 -14.90 1.09
C SER A 116 -4.52 -15.74 2.22
N HIS A 117 -4.80 -15.38 3.47
CA HIS A 117 -4.31 -16.07 4.67
C HIS A 117 -2.77 -16.24 4.68
N GLU A 118 -2.09 -15.25 4.13
CA GLU A 118 -0.64 -15.26 3.93
C GLU A 118 0.09 -15.13 5.28
N LYS A 119 1.21 -15.85 5.43
CA LYS A 119 2.14 -15.67 6.56
C LYS A 119 3.15 -14.57 6.23
N ALA A 120 3.80 -14.01 7.26
CA ALA A 120 4.86 -13.04 7.03
C ALA A 120 5.99 -13.65 6.18
N LEU A 121 6.43 -12.90 5.17
CA LEU A 121 7.59 -13.24 4.34
C LEU A 121 8.86 -13.04 5.17
N SER A 122 9.21 -14.03 5.98
CA SER A 122 10.34 -13.99 6.91
C SER A 122 10.88 -15.38 7.16
N ASP A 123 12.20 -15.48 7.30
CA ASP A 123 12.89 -16.70 7.75
C ASP A 123 12.50 -17.09 9.20
N THR A 124 11.99 -16.12 9.96
CA THR A 124 11.47 -16.39 11.31
C THR A 124 10.04 -16.88 11.22
N ARG A 125 9.79 -18.09 11.72
CA ARG A 125 8.43 -18.64 11.81
C ARG A 125 7.52 -17.70 12.59
N THR A 126 6.44 -17.26 11.96
CA THR A 126 5.32 -16.55 12.60
C THR A 126 4.04 -17.35 12.45
N ASP A 127 3.34 -17.61 13.56
CA ASP A 127 2.04 -18.30 13.52
C ASP A 127 0.87 -17.35 13.21
N GLN A 128 1.14 -16.06 13.02
CA GLN A 128 0.12 -15.04 12.73
C GLN A 128 -0.03 -14.87 11.22
N THR A 129 -1.22 -15.14 10.70
CA THR A 129 -1.63 -14.88 9.31
C THR A 129 -2.39 -13.56 9.22
N VAL A 130 -2.19 -12.84 8.12
CA VAL A 130 -3.10 -11.77 7.70
C VAL A 130 -4.17 -12.34 6.78
N ASP A 131 -5.35 -11.73 6.73
CA ASP A 131 -6.38 -12.18 5.80
C ASP A 131 -5.96 -12.03 4.33
N ILE A 132 -5.20 -10.97 4.02
CA ILE A 132 -4.66 -10.74 2.68
C ILE A 132 -3.30 -10.03 2.69
N SER A 133 -2.46 -10.37 1.73
CA SER A 133 -1.23 -9.67 1.40
C SER A 133 -1.16 -9.39 -0.10
N TYR A 134 -0.67 -8.20 -0.44
CA TYR A 134 -0.30 -7.83 -1.80
C TYR A 134 1.21 -7.64 -1.84
N SER A 135 1.86 -8.21 -2.83
CA SER A 135 3.33 -8.28 -2.88
C SER A 135 3.84 -8.22 -4.30
N VAL A 136 5.10 -7.82 -4.44
CA VAL A 136 5.83 -7.85 -5.71
C VAL A 136 7.03 -8.75 -5.56
N SER A 137 7.44 -9.39 -6.64
CA SER A 137 8.65 -10.20 -6.69
C SER A 137 9.67 -9.53 -7.61
N GLN A 138 10.94 -9.63 -7.24
CA GLN A 138 12.05 -9.45 -8.18
C GLN A 138 12.99 -10.64 -8.06
N GLY A 139 13.10 -11.43 -9.13
CA GLY A 139 13.77 -12.72 -9.06
C GLY A 139 13.20 -13.56 -7.92
N LYS A 140 14.05 -14.01 -6.99
CA LYS A 140 13.64 -14.85 -5.85
C LYS A 140 13.14 -14.06 -4.63
N GLU A 141 13.27 -12.74 -4.63
CA GLU A 141 12.89 -11.91 -3.49
C GLU A 141 11.45 -11.42 -3.64
N ARG A 142 10.59 -11.79 -2.69
CA ARG A 142 9.20 -11.31 -2.60
C ARG A 142 9.08 -10.28 -1.48
N MET A 143 8.53 -9.11 -1.80
CA MET A 143 8.37 -8.00 -0.88
C MET A 143 6.89 -7.65 -0.71
N PRO A 144 6.38 -7.49 0.53
CA PRO A 144 4.99 -7.11 0.76
C PRO A 144 4.81 -5.62 0.45
N LEU A 145 3.85 -5.27 -0.39
CA LEU A 145 3.46 -3.88 -0.65
C LEU A 145 2.58 -3.34 0.49
N ILE A 146 1.48 -4.05 0.73
CA ILE A 146 0.44 -3.73 1.72
C ILE A 146 -0.11 -5.05 2.27
N ILE A 147 -0.58 -5.03 3.50
CA ILE A 147 -1.32 -6.14 4.13
C ILE A 147 -2.71 -5.69 4.56
N GLY A 148 -3.66 -6.61 4.64
CA GLY A 148 -5.05 -6.31 4.96
C GLY A 148 -5.63 -7.27 5.98
N GLU A 149 -6.45 -6.71 6.87
CA GLU A 149 -7.33 -7.46 7.76
C GLU A 149 -8.79 -7.15 7.43
N PHE A 150 -9.64 -8.16 7.54
CA PHE A 150 -11.07 -8.04 7.41
C PHE A 150 -11.74 -8.28 8.76
N LYS A 151 -12.75 -7.46 9.02
CA LYS A 151 -13.58 -7.52 10.25
C LYS A 151 -15.04 -7.38 9.84
N ARG A 152 -15.94 -7.40 10.81
CA ARG A 152 -17.37 -7.17 10.57
C ARG A 152 -17.88 -6.09 11.52
N GLY A 153 -18.22 -4.92 11.00
CA GLY A 153 -18.81 -3.80 11.74
C GLY A 153 -18.03 -3.33 12.97
N LEU A 154 -16.71 -3.53 12.97
CA LEU A 154 -15.84 -3.26 14.11
C LEU A 154 -15.35 -1.80 14.17
N LEU A 155 -15.15 -1.14 13.03
CA LEU A 155 -14.50 0.17 12.95
C LEU A 155 -15.44 1.29 13.42
N ARG A 156 -15.00 2.06 14.41
CA ARG A 156 -15.67 3.29 14.83
C ARG A 156 -15.11 4.48 14.07
N ARG A 157 -15.74 4.79 12.93
CA ARG A 157 -15.24 5.79 11.97
C ARG A 157 -14.95 7.15 12.60
N ASP A 158 -15.83 7.62 13.48
CA ASP A 158 -15.72 8.89 14.21
C ASP A 158 -14.42 8.99 15.02
N GLN A 159 -13.97 7.90 15.63
CA GLN A 159 -12.73 7.87 16.42
C GLN A 159 -11.49 7.95 15.53
N TRP A 160 -11.44 7.14 14.47
CA TRP A 160 -10.33 7.19 13.51
C TRP A 160 -10.28 8.52 12.76
N GLN A 161 -11.44 9.08 12.44
CA GLN A 161 -11.59 10.34 11.72
C GLN A 161 -11.24 11.57 12.57
N SER A 162 -11.43 11.50 13.89
CA SER A 162 -11.01 12.55 14.83
C SER A 162 -9.56 12.38 15.31
N GLY A 163 -8.92 11.25 15.01
CA GLY A 163 -7.59 10.89 15.50
C GLY A 163 -7.57 10.49 16.97
N LYS A 164 -8.73 10.30 17.60
CA LYS A 164 -8.89 9.98 19.03
C LYS A 164 -9.48 8.58 19.20
N ILE A 165 -8.60 7.59 19.44
CA ILE A 165 -9.00 6.22 19.73
C ILE A 165 -9.26 6.07 21.24
N GLU A 166 -10.52 6.21 21.64
CA GLU A 166 -10.94 6.19 23.05
C GLU A 166 -11.60 4.86 23.45
N ALA A 167 -12.33 4.23 22.53
CA ALA A 167 -13.00 2.98 22.83
C ALA A 167 -11.99 1.84 23.00
N ALA A 168 -12.14 1.06 24.06
CA ALA A 168 -11.25 -0.07 24.39
C ALA A 168 -11.07 -1.03 23.20
N GLN A 169 -12.16 -1.34 22.50
CA GLN A 169 -12.16 -2.22 21.33
C GLN A 169 -11.35 -1.65 20.15
N GLN A 170 -11.40 -0.34 19.92
CA GLN A 170 -10.59 0.33 18.89
C GLN A 170 -9.11 0.37 19.29
N SER A 171 -8.82 0.55 20.58
CA SER A 171 -7.46 0.42 21.11
C SER A 171 -6.91 -0.99 20.90
N VAL A 172 -7.70 -2.04 21.16
CA VAL A 172 -7.31 -3.44 20.88
C VAL A 172 -7.04 -3.65 19.39
N LEU A 173 -7.94 -3.21 18.51
CA LEU A 173 -7.73 -3.29 17.06
C LEU A 173 -6.46 -2.53 16.63
N SER A 174 -6.20 -1.34 17.16
CA SER A 174 -5.01 -0.56 16.81
C SER A 174 -3.71 -1.28 17.16
N ARG A 175 -3.69 -2.04 18.26
CA ARG A 175 -2.56 -2.88 18.66
C ARG A 175 -2.38 -4.05 17.71
N GLU A 176 -3.48 -4.68 17.30
CA GLU A 176 -3.47 -5.76 16.31
C GLU A 176 -2.88 -5.28 14.98
N LEU A 177 -3.36 -4.15 14.44
CA LEU A 177 -2.88 -3.60 13.18
C LEU A 177 -1.39 -3.21 13.25
N ARG A 178 -0.94 -2.57 14.33
CA ARG A 178 0.49 -2.28 14.58
C ARG A 178 1.31 -3.57 14.65
N GLY A 179 0.77 -4.56 15.34
CA GLY A 179 1.38 -5.86 15.51
C GLY A 179 1.62 -6.58 14.19
N TYR A 180 0.62 -6.56 13.31
CA TYR A 180 0.74 -7.07 11.95
C TYR A 180 1.77 -6.30 11.13
N ALA A 181 1.69 -4.97 11.09
CA ALA A 181 2.65 -4.14 10.35
C ALA A 181 4.11 -4.45 10.76
N HIS A 182 4.37 -4.58 12.07
CA HIS A 182 5.68 -4.98 12.57
C HIS A 182 6.04 -6.41 12.14
N LYS A 183 5.16 -7.40 12.35
CA LYS A 183 5.49 -8.82 12.07
C LYS A 183 5.78 -9.06 10.59
N TYR A 184 5.02 -8.42 9.71
CA TYR A 184 5.11 -8.57 8.26
C TYR A 184 6.16 -7.68 7.61
N ASN A 185 6.90 -6.88 8.40
CA ASN A 185 7.85 -5.91 7.87
C ASN A 185 7.20 -4.99 6.81
N CYS A 186 5.94 -4.61 7.03
CA CYS A 186 5.11 -3.88 6.08
C CYS A 186 4.46 -2.68 6.79
N PRO A 187 4.91 -1.44 6.53
CA PRO A 187 4.39 -0.26 7.21
C PRO A 187 3.03 0.19 6.65
N HIS A 188 2.52 -0.44 5.59
CA HIS A 188 1.22 -0.14 4.99
C HIS A 188 0.24 -1.26 5.31
N ILE A 189 -0.82 -0.92 6.03
CA ILE A 189 -1.87 -1.86 6.40
C ILE A 189 -3.23 -1.23 6.18
N PHE A 190 -4.21 -2.03 5.76
CA PHE A 190 -5.61 -1.62 5.79
C PHE A 190 -6.45 -2.57 6.65
N CYS A 191 -7.59 -2.06 7.09
CA CYS A 191 -8.66 -2.84 7.70
C CYS A 191 -9.98 -2.50 7.01
N PHE A 192 -10.73 -3.50 6.58
CA PHE A 192 -12.07 -3.33 6.04
C PHE A 192 -13.07 -4.10 6.90
N ASP A 193 -14.17 -3.45 7.31
CA ASP A 193 -15.13 -4.07 8.23
C ASP A 193 -16.55 -4.23 7.67
N ASN A 194 -16.69 -4.30 6.34
CA ASN A 194 -17.96 -4.25 5.60
C ASN A 194 -18.59 -2.85 5.49
N TYR A 195 -18.23 -1.89 6.35
CA TYR A 195 -18.87 -0.58 6.40
C TYR A 195 -17.91 0.58 6.25
N SER A 196 -16.66 0.37 6.62
CA SER A 196 -15.60 1.35 6.59
C SER A 196 -14.29 0.72 6.12
N PHE A 197 -13.48 1.53 5.45
CA PHE A 197 -12.17 1.17 4.97
C PHE A 197 -11.14 2.07 5.63
N LEU A 198 -10.31 1.49 6.50
CA LEU A 198 -9.22 2.15 7.22
C LEU A 198 -7.91 1.83 6.53
N MET A 199 -7.10 2.84 6.22
CA MET A 199 -5.71 2.69 5.77
C MET A 199 -4.77 3.35 6.76
N LEU A 200 -3.64 2.70 7.03
CA LEU A 200 -2.58 3.20 7.91
C LEU A 200 -1.23 3.11 7.21
N GLN A 201 -0.42 4.15 7.37
CA GLN A 201 1.00 4.16 7.04
C GLN A 201 1.81 4.50 8.29
N PHE A 202 2.63 3.56 8.77
CA PHE A 202 3.54 3.79 9.89
C PHE A 202 4.77 4.56 9.42
N ARG A 203 5.00 5.77 9.93
CA ARG A 203 6.19 6.59 9.61
C ARG A 203 7.44 6.12 10.36
N ALA A 204 7.75 4.84 10.23
CA ALA A 204 8.86 4.18 10.89
C ALA A 204 10.16 4.34 10.08
N ARG A 205 11.33 4.38 10.74
CA ARG A 205 12.63 4.38 10.03
C ARG A 205 13.08 2.98 9.66
N ASP A 206 12.60 1.99 10.40
CA ASP A 206 12.79 0.56 10.15
C ASP A 206 11.63 -0.24 10.77
N LYS A 207 11.72 -1.57 10.70
CA LYS A 207 10.73 -2.50 11.27
C LYS A 207 10.50 -2.31 12.77
N HIS A 208 11.57 -2.05 13.54
CA HIS A 208 11.51 -1.98 15.00
C HIS A 208 10.82 -0.71 15.48
N ASP A 209 11.00 0.40 14.76
CA ASP A 209 10.30 1.66 15.02
C ASP A 209 8.77 1.51 14.98
N ILE A 210 8.22 0.54 14.23
CA ILE A 210 6.77 0.25 14.23
C ILE A 210 6.28 -0.13 15.63
N LYS A 211 7.11 -0.73 16.48
CA LYS A 211 6.73 -1.06 17.87
C LYS A 211 6.71 0.15 18.80
N ASP A 212 7.35 1.25 18.44
CA ASP A 212 7.41 2.44 19.28
C ASP A 212 6.03 3.11 19.35
N ALA A 213 5.55 3.37 20.57
CA ALA A 213 4.34 4.13 20.83
C ALA A 213 4.42 5.56 20.25
N LYS A 214 5.64 6.10 20.07
CA LYS A 214 5.91 7.42 19.48
C LYS A 214 5.94 7.43 17.96
N CYS A 215 5.91 6.26 17.30
CA CYS A 215 5.80 6.18 15.84
C CYS A 215 4.52 6.89 15.39
N GLU A 216 4.68 7.91 14.55
CA GLU A 216 3.56 8.58 13.92
C GLU A 216 2.93 7.65 12.88
N VAL A 217 1.60 7.71 12.77
CA VAL A 217 0.83 6.89 11.85
C VAL A 217 -0.10 7.79 11.05
N ASP A 218 0.09 7.81 9.74
CA ASP A 218 -0.87 8.45 8.83
C ASP A 218 -2.12 7.58 8.71
N CYS A 219 -3.30 8.21 8.70
CA CYS A 219 -4.57 7.53 8.79
C CYS A 219 -5.59 8.10 7.79
N TRP A 220 -6.20 7.20 7.04
CA TRP A 220 -7.33 7.49 6.17
C TRP A 220 -8.48 6.56 6.54
N ILE A 221 -9.68 7.09 6.72
CA ILE A 221 -10.87 6.29 7.00
C ILE A 221 -12.00 6.73 6.08
N PHE A 222 -12.61 5.77 5.38
CA PHE A 222 -13.68 6.01 4.43
C PHE A 222 -14.92 5.19 4.78
N PRO A 223 -16.14 5.70 4.59
CA PRO A 223 -17.30 4.84 4.48
C PRO A 223 -17.20 3.95 3.24
N ARG A 224 -17.82 2.76 3.30
CA ARG A 224 -18.09 1.95 2.10
C ARG A 224 -19.00 2.69 1.11
N GLN A 225 -20.05 3.32 1.63
CA GLN A 225 -20.94 4.19 0.85
C GLN A 225 -20.40 5.62 0.88
N ASN A 226 -19.69 6.02 -0.16
CA ASN A 226 -18.98 7.30 -0.22
C ASN A 226 -19.27 8.05 -1.53
N SER A 227 -20.52 8.03 -1.99
CA SER A 227 -20.91 8.39 -3.37
C SER A 227 -20.45 9.78 -3.84
N GLN A 228 -20.22 10.72 -2.91
CA GLN A 228 -19.76 12.08 -3.18
C GLN A 228 -18.34 12.34 -2.65
N GLY A 229 -17.62 11.29 -2.27
CA GLY A 229 -16.27 11.36 -1.73
C GLY A 229 -15.25 10.59 -2.58
N THR A 230 -14.09 10.32 -1.98
CA THR A 230 -13.02 9.55 -2.61
C THR A 230 -13.44 8.08 -2.81
N PRO A 231 -13.37 7.53 -4.04
CA PRO A 231 -13.62 6.10 -4.27
C PRO A 231 -12.65 5.21 -3.50
N LEU A 232 -13.15 4.11 -2.93
CA LEU A 232 -12.31 3.12 -2.25
C LEU A 232 -11.27 2.48 -3.20
N ARG A 233 -11.62 2.34 -4.47
CA ARG A 233 -10.70 1.88 -5.52
C ARG A 233 -9.48 2.80 -5.64
N TYR A 234 -9.71 4.10 -5.74
CA TYR A 234 -8.62 5.09 -5.79
C TYR A 234 -7.80 5.12 -4.51
N ALA A 235 -8.44 5.03 -3.34
CA ALA A 235 -7.72 4.96 -2.06
C ALA A 235 -6.80 3.71 -1.98
N LEU A 236 -7.30 2.53 -2.35
CA LEU A 236 -6.50 1.31 -2.39
C LEU A 236 -5.38 1.40 -3.43
N TYR A 237 -5.64 1.96 -4.61
CA TYR A 237 -4.62 2.20 -5.64
C TYR A 237 -3.47 3.05 -5.10
N ARG A 238 -3.77 4.19 -4.47
CA ARG A 238 -2.75 5.07 -3.87
C ARG A 238 -1.94 4.37 -2.78
N LEU A 239 -2.58 3.54 -1.95
CA LEU A 239 -1.88 2.75 -0.92
C LEU A 239 -0.95 1.69 -1.55
N LEU A 240 -1.38 1.00 -2.61
CA LEU A 240 -0.55 0.05 -3.36
C LEU A 240 0.64 0.73 -4.03
N VAL A 241 0.42 1.88 -4.69
CA VAL A 241 1.51 2.67 -5.29
C VAL A 241 2.52 3.07 -4.21
N GLN A 242 2.07 3.57 -3.06
CA GLN A 242 2.95 3.94 -1.97
C GLN A 242 3.75 2.73 -1.43
N GLY A 243 3.09 1.59 -1.26
CA GLY A 243 3.76 0.32 -0.91
C GLY A 243 4.82 -0.06 -1.94
N PHE A 244 4.54 0.14 -3.23
CA PHE A 244 5.48 -0.09 -4.32
C PHE A 244 6.65 0.89 -4.29
N ARG A 245 6.45 2.18 -4.00
CA ARG A 245 7.54 3.15 -3.85
C ARG A 245 8.52 2.76 -2.75
N ARG A 246 8.01 2.26 -1.62
CA ARG A 246 8.84 1.65 -0.59
C ARG A 246 9.68 0.50 -1.15
N CYS A 247 9.09 -0.43 -1.91
CA CYS A 247 9.79 -1.57 -2.48
C CYS A 247 10.85 -1.17 -3.53
N GLN A 248 10.57 -0.21 -4.40
CA GLN A 248 11.58 0.39 -5.27
C GLN A 248 12.75 0.93 -4.43
N GLY A 249 12.43 1.55 -3.30
CA GLY A 249 13.43 2.09 -2.40
C GLY A 249 14.25 1.08 -1.62
N LEU A 250 13.81 -0.17 -1.48
CA LEU A 250 14.62 -1.26 -0.94
C LEU A 250 15.68 -1.73 -1.94
N ARG A 251 15.48 -1.43 -3.23
CA ARG A 251 16.41 -1.75 -4.33
C ARG A 251 17.29 -0.56 -4.70
N ALA A 252 17.65 0.25 -3.71
CA ALA A 252 18.53 1.40 -3.90
C ALA A 252 19.89 0.98 -4.44
N LEU A 253 20.47 1.82 -5.29
CA LEU A 253 21.87 1.73 -5.72
C LEU A 253 22.76 2.51 -4.74
N ASP A 254 24.08 2.27 -4.78
CA ASP A 254 25.05 3.11 -4.08
C ASP A 254 25.17 4.45 -4.81
N VAL A 255 24.20 5.33 -4.55
CA VAL A 255 24.12 6.65 -5.17
C VAL A 255 24.91 7.68 -4.36
N SER A 256 25.70 8.47 -5.08
CA SER A 256 26.44 9.59 -4.52
C SER A 256 26.23 10.82 -5.40
N LEU A 257 25.79 11.92 -4.79
CA LEU A 257 25.66 13.23 -5.43
C LEU A 257 26.70 14.14 -4.82
N TYR A 258 27.58 14.70 -5.66
CA TYR A 258 28.71 15.54 -5.22
C TYR A 258 29.55 14.91 -4.08
N SER A 259 29.81 13.61 -4.17
CA SER A 259 30.55 12.81 -3.17
C SER A 259 29.86 12.67 -1.80
N VAL A 260 28.61 13.10 -1.66
CA VAL A 260 27.79 12.83 -0.47
C VAL A 260 26.90 11.64 -0.76
N ARG A 261 26.65 10.82 0.25
CA ARG A 261 25.71 9.70 0.19
C ARG A 261 24.46 10.00 1.01
N PRO A 262 23.30 9.41 0.69
CA PRO A 262 22.12 9.53 1.53
C PRO A 262 22.41 8.94 2.92
N SER A 263 22.03 9.67 3.97
CA SER A 263 22.27 9.27 5.36
C SER A 263 21.38 8.11 5.81
N ARG A 264 20.19 7.99 5.20
CA ARG A 264 19.23 6.90 5.42
C ARG A 264 18.21 6.87 4.29
N ARG A 265 17.37 5.84 4.30
CA ARG A 265 16.12 5.78 3.53
C ARG A 265 14.94 5.63 4.47
N ASN A 266 13.87 6.34 4.17
CA ASN A 266 12.62 6.24 4.92
C ASN A 266 11.96 4.89 4.60
N PHE A 267 11.80 4.04 5.61
CA PHE A 267 11.30 2.69 5.44
C PHE A 267 9.88 2.63 4.87
N TYR A 268 9.05 3.64 5.11
CA TYR A 268 7.64 3.64 4.69
C TYR A 268 7.40 4.16 3.27
N ASN A 269 8.33 4.88 2.64
CA ASN A 269 8.10 5.43 1.29
C ASN A 269 9.29 5.23 0.33
N GLY A 270 10.41 4.70 0.81
CA GLY A 270 11.58 4.49 -0.03
C GLY A 270 12.16 5.80 -0.57
N GLN A 271 12.07 6.90 0.18
CA GLN A 271 12.74 8.16 -0.16
C GLN A 271 14.07 8.28 0.60
N PRO A 272 15.20 8.57 -0.09
CA PRO A 272 16.46 8.83 0.57
C PRO A 272 16.42 10.17 1.29
N ALA A 273 17.11 10.22 2.43
CA ALA A 273 17.25 11.41 3.24
C ALA A 273 18.74 11.77 3.37
N TRP A 274 19.07 12.97 2.91
CA TRP A 274 20.43 13.48 2.79
C TRP A 274 20.73 14.43 3.93
N LYS A 275 21.86 14.22 4.62
CA LYS A 275 22.32 15.14 5.65
C LYS A 275 23.37 16.05 5.02
N LEU A 276 23.00 17.30 4.79
CA LEU A 276 23.88 18.30 4.16
C LEU A 276 24.66 19.08 5.24
N GLU A 277 25.54 19.97 4.80
CA GLU A 277 26.40 20.79 5.70
C GLU A 277 25.59 21.68 6.65
N ASP A 278 24.36 22.05 6.27
CA ASP A 278 23.42 22.79 7.13
C ASP A 278 22.90 21.98 8.33
N GLY A 279 23.32 20.71 8.44
CA GLY A 279 22.95 19.79 9.52
C GLY A 279 21.52 19.25 9.42
N LYS A 280 20.73 19.69 8.43
CA LYS A 280 19.34 19.27 8.22
C LYS A 280 19.27 18.06 7.29
N SER A 281 18.12 17.38 7.38
CA SER A 281 17.79 16.24 6.53
C SER A 281 16.93 16.70 5.36
N HIS A 282 17.37 16.42 4.15
CA HIS A 282 16.73 16.83 2.90
C HIS A 282 16.31 15.63 2.07
N VAL A 283 15.14 15.68 1.46
CA VAL A 283 14.70 14.68 0.47
C VAL A 283 14.99 15.10 -0.97
N SER A 284 15.25 16.39 -1.17
CA SER A 284 15.66 17.01 -2.44
C SER A 284 16.99 17.76 -2.24
N PRO A 285 18.12 17.04 -2.14
CA PRO A 285 19.41 17.65 -1.80
C PRO A 285 19.88 18.61 -2.90
N TRP A 286 20.32 19.82 -2.54
CA TRP A 286 20.66 20.91 -3.48
C TRP A 286 19.56 21.27 -4.47
N GLY A 287 18.30 20.97 -4.13
CA GLY A 287 17.14 21.19 -5.00
C GLY A 287 16.89 20.07 -6.00
N HIS A 288 17.79 19.11 -6.15
CA HIS A 288 17.62 17.96 -7.06
C HIS A 288 16.44 17.10 -6.65
N THR A 289 15.69 16.62 -7.64
CA THR A 289 14.50 15.80 -7.43
C THR A 289 14.68 14.42 -8.05
N ARG A 290 13.80 13.48 -7.67
CA ARG A 290 13.79 12.14 -8.26
C ARG A 290 12.59 12.01 -9.19
N LYS A 291 12.80 11.34 -10.32
CA LYS A 291 11.74 10.93 -11.24
C LYS A 291 11.79 9.43 -11.49
N VAL A 292 10.65 8.86 -11.85
CA VAL A 292 10.56 7.45 -12.26
C VAL A 292 10.68 7.39 -13.77
N ASP A 293 11.63 6.59 -14.25
CA ASP A 293 11.69 6.21 -15.65
C ASP A 293 10.61 5.15 -15.94
N GLN A 294 9.73 5.44 -16.90
CA GLN A 294 8.64 4.57 -17.30
C GLN A 294 9.11 3.23 -17.91
N THR A 295 10.26 3.24 -18.60
CA THR A 295 10.81 2.08 -19.31
C THR A 295 11.35 1.04 -18.35
N TYR A 296 11.98 1.49 -17.27
CA TYR A 296 12.65 0.60 -16.30
C TYR A 296 11.92 0.46 -14.97
N GLY A 297 10.99 1.36 -14.64
CA GLY A 297 10.36 1.40 -13.33
C GLY A 297 11.37 1.71 -12.22
N ALA A 298 12.39 2.50 -12.54
CA ALA A 298 13.49 2.87 -11.64
C ALA A 298 13.49 4.39 -11.40
N PHE A 299 13.96 4.80 -10.22
CA PHE A 299 14.20 6.20 -9.94
C PHE A 299 15.56 6.65 -10.45
N PHE A 300 15.61 7.83 -11.05
CA PHE A 300 16.83 8.56 -11.35
C PHE A 300 16.73 9.99 -10.82
N TRP A 301 17.88 10.66 -10.69
CA TRP A 301 17.95 12.04 -10.23
C TRP A 301 17.90 13.02 -11.40
N THR A 302 17.20 14.13 -11.18
CA THR A 302 17.10 15.27 -12.09
C THR A 302 17.57 16.54 -11.42
N ASP A 303 17.83 17.56 -12.22
CA ASP A 303 18.05 18.93 -11.80
C ASP A 303 16.87 19.52 -10.97
N THR A 304 17.02 20.80 -10.61
CA THR A 304 16.14 21.46 -9.64
C THR A 304 14.72 21.71 -10.15
N ASP A 305 14.55 21.85 -11.46
CA ASP A 305 13.23 21.98 -12.10
C ASP A 305 12.66 20.60 -12.52
N GLY A 306 13.47 19.55 -12.42
CA GLY A 306 13.11 18.19 -12.79
C GLY A 306 13.11 17.94 -14.30
N SER A 307 13.62 18.87 -15.11
CA SER A 307 13.57 18.78 -16.57
C SER A 307 14.67 17.89 -17.13
N THR A 308 15.85 17.88 -16.50
CA THR A 308 17.05 17.25 -17.05
C THR A 308 17.59 16.17 -16.13
N PRO A 309 17.88 14.95 -16.62
CA PRO A 309 18.60 13.94 -15.85
C PRO A 309 19.97 14.44 -15.40
N LEU A 310 20.32 14.21 -14.13
CA LEU A 310 21.71 14.34 -13.69
C LEU A 310 22.53 13.23 -14.32
N LEU A 311 23.71 13.57 -14.82
CA LEU A 311 24.61 12.63 -15.47
C LEU A 311 25.83 12.33 -14.60
N ASP A 312 26.29 11.09 -14.64
CA ASP A 312 27.53 10.64 -14.03
C ASP A 312 28.77 11.03 -14.87
N GLN A 313 29.95 10.60 -14.45
CA GLN A 313 31.22 10.90 -15.13
C GLN A 313 31.30 10.31 -16.56
N ASN A 314 30.45 9.34 -16.89
CA ASN A 314 30.38 8.69 -18.19
C ASN A 314 29.25 9.26 -19.07
N GLY A 315 28.52 10.28 -18.59
CA GLY A 315 27.38 10.85 -19.29
C GLY A 315 26.09 10.02 -19.18
N ALA A 316 26.03 9.04 -18.27
CA ALA A 316 24.83 8.22 -18.04
C ALA A 316 23.96 8.82 -16.92
N PRO A 317 22.62 8.63 -16.95
CA PRO A 317 21.76 9.09 -15.86
C PRO A 317 22.17 8.54 -14.49
N VAL A 318 22.13 9.39 -13.46
CA VAL A 318 22.40 8.99 -12.08
C VAL A 318 21.17 8.27 -11.51
N TRP A 319 21.20 6.94 -11.53
CA TRP A 319 20.15 6.09 -11.00
C TRP A 319 20.16 6.01 -9.46
N ASP A 320 18.98 6.13 -8.85
CA ASP A 320 18.74 5.98 -7.42
C ASP A 320 18.35 4.53 -7.04
N THR A 321 17.63 3.84 -7.93
CA THR A 321 17.17 2.45 -7.70
C THR A 321 17.41 1.57 -8.92
N LYS A 322 17.45 0.24 -8.71
CA LYS A 322 17.45 -0.75 -9.79
C LYS A 322 16.10 -0.76 -10.54
N ALA A 323 16.14 -1.24 -11.79
CA ALA A 323 14.95 -1.47 -12.64
C ALA A 323 14.01 -2.52 -12.05
N PHE A 324 12.71 -2.24 -12.09
CA PHE A 324 11.63 -3.14 -11.68
C PHE A 324 10.94 -3.81 -12.87
N TRP A 325 10.91 -3.15 -14.02
CA TRP A 325 10.55 -3.79 -15.28
C TRP A 325 11.88 -4.30 -15.86
N GLU A 326 12.06 -5.61 -15.92
CA GLU A 326 13.10 -6.20 -16.78
C GLU A 326 12.40 -6.60 -18.07
N SER A 327 13.00 -6.30 -19.23
CA SER A 327 12.56 -6.87 -20.50
C SER A 327 12.63 -8.39 -20.35
N ASP A 328 11.49 -9.08 -20.48
CA ASP A 328 11.36 -10.54 -20.47
C ASP A 328 12.32 -11.20 -21.48
N GLN A 329 13.59 -11.36 -21.10
CA GLN A 329 14.51 -12.31 -21.70
C GLN A 329 14.67 -13.46 -20.73
N GLY A 330 13.65 -14.30 -20.69
CA GLY A 330 13.76 -15.71 -20.36
C GLY A 330 13.89 -16.07 -18.90
N GLN A 331 12.79 -15.97 -18.15
CA GLN A 331 12.55 -16.88 -17.02
C GLN A 331 11.12 -17.38 -17.10
N THR A 332 10.92 -18.42 -17.90
CA THR A 332 9.80 -19.34 -17.73
C THR A 332 9.96 -20.01 -16.37
N ASP A 333 9.15 -19.57 -15.40
CA ASP A 333 8.90 -20.37 -14.20
C ASP A 333 8.39 -21.73 -14.69
N THR A 334 9.22 -22.76 -14.49
CA THR A 334 8.81 -24.15 -14.71
C THR A 334 7.82 -24.46 -13.62
N ILE A 335 6.53 -24.33 -13.94
CA ILE A 335 5.47 -24.96 -13.17
C ILE A 335 5.77 -26.45 -13.23
N VAL A 336 6.23 -27.00 -12.12
CA VAL A 336 6.29 -28.44 -11.94
C VAL A 336 4.83 -28.90 -11.92
N GLU A 337 4.36 -29.44 -13.04
CA GLU A 337 3.13 -30.22 -13.08
C GLU A 337 3.33 -31.41 -12.14
N GLU A 338 2.86 -31.29 -10.90
CA GLU A 338 2.54 -32.47 -10.11
C GLU A 338 1.37 -33.15 -10.81
N ASP A 339 1.67 -34.30 -11.41
CA ASP A 339 0.74 -35.19 -12.08
C ASP A 339 -0.27 -35.72 -11.04
N ILE A 340 -1.45 -35.08 -10.97
CA ILE A 340 -2.52 -35.41 -10.00
C ILE A 340 -3.26 -36.70 -10.40
N TYR A 341 -2.95 -37.31 -11.54
CA TYR A 341 -3.51 -38.59 -11.96
C TYR A 341 -2.40 -39.63 -12.09
N GLY A 342 -2.12 -40.35 -11.00
CA GLY A 342 -1.31 -41.57 -11.06
C GLY A 342 -1.93 -42.62 -11.98
N PRO A 343 -1.13 -43.58 -12.50
CA PRO A 343 -1.58 -44.56 -13.47
C PRO A 343 -2.59 -45.54 -12.87
N ASP A 344 -3.66 -45.79 -13.63
CA ASP A 344 -4.76 -46.73 -13.35
C ASP A 344 -4.29 -48.16 -12.99
#